data_AF-A0AAX2KRH0-F1
#
_entry.id   AF-A0AAX2KRH0-F1
#
_cell.length_a   1.000
_cell.length_b   1.000
_cell.length_c   1.000
_cell.angle_alpha   90.00
_cell.angle_beta   90.00
_cell.angle_gamma   90.00
#
_symmetry.space_group_name_H-M   'P 1'
#
loop_
_entity.id
_entity.type
_entity.pdbx_description
1 polymer ?
#
loop_
_entity_poly.entity_id
_entity_poly.type
_entity_poly.pdbx_seq_one_letter_code
_entity_poly.pdbx_strand_id
1 'polypeptide(L)'
;MMNKLIFGRYIPGDSFIHRLDPRAKLLASFYFIGIIFLANNWQSYVLIAAFTAFAISLSKISARFFIRGVRPLLWLILFTVALQTLFTQGGKCTFSGELFP
;
A
#
# COMPACT_ATOMS: atom_id res chain seq x y z
N MET A 1 7.28 26.59 -11.74
CA MET A 1 5.93 26.96 -12.23
C MET A 1 4.97 25.78 -12.02
N MET A 2 4.02 25.98 -11.11
CA MET A 2 2.87 25.15 -10.72
C MET A 2 3.11 23.69 -10.28
N ASN A 3 2.88 23.46 -8.98
CA ASN A 3 2.60 22.15 -8.38
C ASN A 3 1.64 21.33 -9.25
N LYS A 4 2.13 20.30 -9.95
CA LYS A 4 1.30 19.25 -10.56
C LYS A 4 0.79 18.30 -9.46
N LEU A 5 0.15 18.87 -8.43
CA LEU A 5 -0.68 18.08 -7.52
C LEU A 5 -1.89 17.64 -8.35
N ILE A 6 -1.90 16.35 -8.70
CA ILE A 6 -3.01 15.65 -9.36
C ILE A 6 -4.17 15.43 -8.35
N PHE A 7 -4.17 16.16 -7.23
CA PHE A 7 -5.24 16.09 -6.23
C PHE A 7 -6.45 16.86 -6.74
N GLY A 8 -7.56 16.15 -6.94
CA GLY A 8 -8.86 16.74 -7.31
C GLY A 8 -9.24 16.67 -8.79
N ARG A 9 -8.44 16.01 -9.65
CA ARG A 9 -8.83 15.78 -11.05
C ARG A 9 -9.29 14.34 -11.25
N TYR A 10 -10.49 14.17 -11.80
CA TYR A 10 -10.97 12.87 -12.26
C TYR A 10 -10.01 12.36 -13.36
N ILE A 11 -9.59 11.11 -13.26
CA ILE A 11 -8.77 10.45 -14.27
C ILE A 11 -9.75 9.72 -15.19
N PRO A 12 -10.01 10.23 -16.40
CA PRO A 12 -10.86 9.52 -17.34
C PRO A 12 -10.16 8.24 -17.78
N GLY A 13 -10.89 7.12 -17.76
CA GLY A 13 -10.39 5.82 -18.18
C GLY A 13 -11.54 4.88 -18.52
N ASP A 14 -11.35 4.07 -19.57
CA ASP A 14 -12.35 3.12 -20.08
C ASP A 14 -12.05 1.67 -19.63
N SER A 15 -11.79 1.46 -18.34
CA SER A 15 -11.54 0.11 -17.81
C SER A 15 -12.73 -0.46 -17.06
N PHE A 16 -12.73 -1.77 -16.83
CA PHE A 16 -13.81 -2.48 -16.14
C PHE A 16 -14.10 -1.86 -14.76
N ILE A 17 -13.04 -1.45 -14.06
CA ILE A 17 -13.15 -0.77 -12.76
C ILE A 17 -13.79 0.62 -12.88
N HIS A 18 -13.64 1.33 -14.00
CA HIS A 18 -14.27 2.64 -14.20
C HIS A 18 -15.78 2.54 -14.47
N ARG A 19 -16.24 1.40 -15.00
CA ARG A 19 -17.67 1.14 -15.27
C ARG A 19 -18.45 0.61 -14.05
N LEU A 20 -17.75 0.22 -12.98
CA LEU A 20 -18.39 -0.19 -11.72
C LEU A 20 -19.10 0.98 -11.04
N ASP A 21 -20.19 0.67 -10.34
CA ASP A 21 -20.96 1.65 -9.57
C ASP A 21 -20.06 2.44 -8.60
N PRO A 22 -20.07 3.78 -8.64
CA PRO A 22 -19.21 4.61 -7.79
C PRO A 22 -19.37 4.34 -6.30
N ARG A 23 -20.60 4.05 -5.84
CA ARG A 23 -20.90 3.74 -4.43
C ARG A 23 -20.24 2.43 -3.99
N ALA A 24 -20.30 1.40 -4.82
CA ALA A 24 -19.67 0.11 -4.54
C ALA A 24 -18.15 0.24 -4.43
N LYS A 25 -17.53 1.07 -5.28
CA LYS A 25 -16.08 1.34 -5.21
C LYS A 25 -15.66 2.07 -3.93
N LEU A 26 -16.45 3.05 -3.49
CA LEU A 26 -16.20 3.76 -2.23
C LEU A 26 -16.34 2.80 -1.05
N LEU A 27 -17.44 2.05 -0.97
CA LEU A 27 -17.64 1.04 0.08
C LEU A 27 -16.52 0.00 0.08
N ALA A 28 -16.14 -0.53 -1.09
CA ALA A 28 -15.03 -1.48 -1.20
C ALA A 28 -13.72 -0.90 -0.68
N SER A 29 -13.44 0.39 -0.91
CA SER A 29 -12.25 1.05 -0.38
C SER A 29 -12.27 1.13 1.15
N PHE A 30 -13.42 1.45 1.76
CA PHE A 30 -13.58 1.44 3.21
C PHE A 30 -13.40 0.04 3.80
N TYR A 31 -14.03 -0.99 3.21
CA TYR A 31 -13.86 -2.37 3.64
C TYR A 31 -12.40 -2.83 3.49
N PHE A 32 -11.74 -2.46 2.41
CA PHE A 32 -10.35 -2.84 2.17
C PHE A 32 -9.40 -2.29 3.25
N ILE A 33 -9.62 -1.06 3.71
CA ILE A 33 -8.88 -0.51 4.86
C ILE A 33 -9.09 -1.37 6.10
N GLY A 34 -10.34 -1.76 6.40
CA GLY A 34 -10.65 -2.65 7.53
C GLY A 34 -9.98 -4.03 7.43
N ILE A 35 -9.95 -4.61 6.23
CA ILE A 35 -9.32 -5.92 5.97
C ILE A 35 -7.80 -5.85 6.20
N ILE A 36 -7.15 -4.74 5.83
CA ILE A 36 -5.71 -4.55 6.07
C ILE A 36 -5.38 -4.64 7.57
N PHE A 37 -6.21 -4.07 8.44
CA PHE A 37 -6.00 -4.15 9.90
C PHE A 37 -6.17 -5.56 10.46
N LEU A 38 -6.95 -6.43 9.80
CA LEU A 38 -7.16 -7.81 10.23
C LEU A 38 -6.02 -8.75 9.79
N ALA A 39 -5.17 -8.32 8.85
CA ALA A 39 -4.07 -9.13 8.35
C ALA A 39 -2.93 -9.20 9.38
N ASN A 40 -2.72 -10.39 9.97
CA ASN A 40 -1.67 -10.63 10.96
C ASN A 40 -0.65 -11.71 10.55
N ASN A 41 -0.80 -12.30 9.37
CA ASN A 41 0.05 -13.40 8.88
C ASN A 41 0.71 -13.03 7.55
N TRP A 42 1.89 -13.60 7.28
CA TRP A 42 2.61 -13.36 6.02
C TRP A 42 1.79 -13.77 4.80
N GLN A 43 1.02 -14.87 4.88
CA GLN A 43 0.13 -15.30 3.79
C GLN A 43 -0.98 -14.27 3.51
N SER A 44 -1.54 -13.66 4.56
CA SER A 44 -2.58 -12.64 4.42
C SER A 44 -2.04 -11.39 3.73
N TYR A 45 -0.81 -10.97 4.04
CA TYR A 45 -0.15 -9.86 3.35
C TYR A 45 0.10 -10.16 1.87
N VAL A 46 0.54 -11.38 1.55
CA VAL A 46 0.74 -11.81 0.15
C VAL A 46 -0.59 -11.82 -0.61
N LEU A 47 -1.67 -12.33 0.00
CA LEU A 47 -3.00 -12.36 -0.63
C LEU A 47 -3.52 -10.94 -0.92
N ILE A 48 -3.40 -10.02 0.04
CA ILE A 48 -3.80 -8.62 -0.12
C ILE A 48 -2.97 -7.93 -1.22
N ALA A 49 -1.66 -8.17 -1.25
CA ALA A 49 -0.79 -7.64 -2.30
C ALA A 49 -1.17 -8.16 -3.69
N ALA A 50 -1.45 -9.46 -3.82
CA ALA A 50 -1.89 -10.08 -5.06
C ALA A 50 -3.24 -9.51 -5.54
N PHE A 51 -4.22 -9.39 -4.64
CA PHE A 51 -5.51 -8.76 -4.94
C PHE A 51 -5.35 -7.31 -5.41
N THR A 52 -4.48 -6.54 -4.75
CA THR A 52 -4.17 -5.16 -5.13
C THR A 52 -3.55 -5.08 -6.52
N ALA A 53 -2.57 -5.93 -6.82
CA ALA A 53 -1.92 -5.99 -8.14
C ALA A 53 -2.91 -6.39 -9.24
N PHE A 54 -3.81 -7.33 -8.95
CA PHE A 54 -4.89 -7.72 -9.86
C PHE A 54 -5.85 -6.55 -10.13
N ALA A 55 -6.28 -5.83 -9.10
CA ALA A 55 -7.14 -4.66 -9.25
C ALA A 55 -6.46 -3.53 -10.05
N ILE A 56 -5.16 -3.27 -9.84
CA ILE A 56 -4.41 -2.29 -10.63
C ILE A 56 -4.37 -2.70 -12.10
N SER A 57 -4.12 -3.98 -12.38
CA SER A 57 -4.09 -4.54 -13.74
C SER A 57 -5.45 -4.39 -14.44
N LEU A 58 -6.54 -4.66 -13.72
CA LEU A 58 -7.90 -4.52 -14.23
C LEU A 58 -8.28 -3.05 -14.48
N SER A 59 -7.66 -2.11 -13.75
CA SER A 59 -7.87 -0.67 -13.92
C SER A 59 -7.28 -0.13 -15.22
N LYS A 60 -6.35 -0.84 -15.87
CA LYS A 60 -5.60 -0.38 -17.06
C LYS A 60 -4.90 0.98 -16.88
N ILE A 61 -4.64 1.38 -15.63
CA ILE A 61 -3.90 2.61 -15.32
C ILE A 61 -2.41 2.26 -15.24
N SER A 62 -1.55 3.09 -15.81
CA SER A 62 -0.09 2.89 -15.72
C SER A 62 0.38 2.83 -14.25
N ALA A 63 1.13 1.79 -13.87
CA ALA A 63 1.66 1.65 -12.50
C ALA A 63 2.48 2.88 -12.04
N ARG A 64 3.13 3.56 -13.00
CA ARG A 64 3.87 4.82 -12.77
C ARG A 64 3.00 5.92 -12.17
N PHE A 65 1.69 5.93 -12.43
CA PHE A 65 0.75 6.88 -11.83
C PHE A 65 0.63 6.66 -10.32
N PHE A 66 0.46 5.40 -9.88
CA PHE A 66 0.39 5.05 -8.47
C PHE A 66 1.69 5.38 -7.73
N ILE A 67 2.84 5.04 -8.31
CA ILE A 67 4.16 5.35 -7.73
C ILE A 67 4.34 6.86 -7.51
N ARG A 68 3.87 7.70 -8.44
CA ARG A 68 3.89 9.16 -8.27
C ARG A 68 3.01 9.63 -7.11
N GLY A 69 1.88 8.97 -6.85
CA GLY A 69 1.01 9.25 -5.71
C GLY A 69 1.62 8.86 -4.37
N VAL A 70 2.35 7.74 -4.32
CA VAL A 70 3.03 7.27 -3.10
C VAL A 70 4.34 8.04 -2.84
N ARG A 71 4.97 8.61 -3.87
CA ARG A 71 6.24 9.35 -3.79
C ARG A 71 6.36 10.34 -2.60
N PRO A 72 5.37 11.21 -2.30
CA PRO A 72 5.47 12.10 -1.13
C PRO A 72 5.43 11.35 0.21
N LEU A 73 4.75 10.20 0.27
CA LEU A 73 4.64 9.38 1.48
C LEU A 73 5.87 8.48 1.69
N LEU A 74 6.64 8.18 0.63
CA LEU A 74 7.82 7.30 0.74
C LEU A 74 8.83 7.78 1.78
N TRP A 75 9.03 9.09 1.93
CA TRP A 75 9.94 9.62 2.94
C TRP A 75 9.47 9.29 4.36
N LEU A 76 8.16 9.46 4.62
CA LEU A 76 7.55 9.11 5.91
C LEU A 76 7.63 7.60 6.17
N ILE A 77 7.31 6.78 5.16
CA ILE A 77 7.36 5.31 5.27
C ILE A 77 8.78 4.87 5.63
N LEU A 78 9.79 5.32 4.89
CA LEU A 78 11.19 4.97 5.16
C LEU A 78 11.63 5.40 6.56
N PHE A 79 11.23 6.59 7.00
CA PHE A 79 11.51 7.07 8.35
C PHE A 79 10.85 6.17 9.42
N THR A 80 9.57 5.84 9.25
CA THR A 80 8.86 4.96 10.20
C THR A 80 9.44 3.55 10.25
N VAL A 81 9.81 2.96 9.11
CA VAL A 81 10.44 1.64 9.04
C VAL A 81 11.83 1.66 9.67
N ALA A 82 12.62 2.71 9.43
CA ALA A 82 13.94 2.86 10.05
C ALA A 82 13.82 2.95 11.58
N LEU A 83 12.91 3.79 12.09
CA LEU A 83 12.67 3.88 13.52
C LEU A 83 12.14 2.57 14.10
N GLN A 84 11.16 1.93 13.46
CA GLN A 84 10.63 0.65 13.92
C GLN A 84 11.72 -0.42 13.95
N THR A 85 12.57 -0.53 12.93
CA THR A 85 13.64 -1.55 12.88
C THR A 85 14.75 -1.29 13.93
N LEU A 86 15.08 -0.02 14.21
CA LEU A 86 16.12 0.34 15.18
C LEU A 86 15.65 0.32 16.63
N PHE A 87 14.41 0.76 16.89
CA PHE A 87 13.89 0.96 18.25
C PHE A 87 12.90 -0.14 18.69
N THR A 88 12.34 -0.94 17.78
CA THR A 88 11.50 -2.09 18.17
C THR A 88 12.38 -3.27 18.56
N GLN A 89 12.57 -3.45 19.86
CA GLN A 89 13.31 -4.57 20.48
C GLN A 89 12.46 -5.85 20.63
N GLY A 90 11.35 -5.97 19.90
CA GLY A 90 10.37 -7.04 20.07
C GLY A 90 10.41 -8.10 18.95
N GLY A 91 11.31 -9.07 19.05
CA GLY A 91 11.25 -10.29 18.21
C GLY A 91 12.54 -11.12 18.21
N LYS A 92 12.41 -12.42 18.54
CA LYS A 92 13.45 -13.45 18.73
C LYS A 92 14.78 -13.16 18.03
N CYS A 93 15.85 -13.13 18.83
CA CYS A 93 17.24 -13.22 18.39
C CYS A 93 17.40 -14.35 17.35
N THR A 94 17.37 -14.00 16.07
CA THR A 94 17.78 -14.91 14.99
C THR A 94 19.29 -14.87 14.83
N PHE A 95 19.94 -13.88 15.44
CA PHE A 95 21.38 -13.78 15.58
C PHE A 95 21.77 -14.11 17.03
N SER A 96 21.95 -15.40 17.33
CA SER A 96 22.77 -15.81 18.45
C SER A 96 24.22 -15.71 17.97
N GLY A 97 24.75 -14.49 18.00
CA GLY A 97 26.20 -14.33 18.00
C GLY A 97 26.68 -14.84 19.36
N GLU A 98 27.43 -15.93 19.36
CA GLU A 98 28.12 -16.49 20.53
C GLU A 98 29.18 -15.53 21.07
N LEU A 99 28.76 -14.36 21.56
CA LEU A 99 29.72 -13.36 22.04
C LEU A 99 29.26 -12.64 23.29
N PHE A 100 28.54 -13.31 24.19
CA PHE A 100 28.60 -12.96 25.62
C PHE A 100 28.37 -14.22 26.46
N PRO A 101 29.35 -14.65 27.28
CA PRO A 101 29.13 -15.62 28.35
C PRO A 101 28.29 -15.04 29.49
#